data_AF-A0A1J3H4D8-F1
#
_entry.id   AF-A0A1J3H4D8-F1
#
_cell.length_a   1.000
_cell.length_b   1.000
_cell.length_c   1.000
_cell.angle_alpha   90.00
_cell.angle_beta   90.00
_cell.angle_gamma   90.00
#
_symmetry.space_group_name_H-M   'P 1'
#
loop_
_entity.id
_entity.type
_entity.pdbx_description
1 polymer ?
#
loop_
_entity_poly.entity_id
_entity_poly.type
_entity_poly.pdbx_seq_one_letter_code
_entity_poly.pdbx_strand_id
1 'polypeptide(L)'
;MRWLLQGSVSFSTSLCKCRKGFDLMQKCGLVNVKLKWVKDRELDAVVAREKHLKAVCNLVSVISSSPDSKSPIFHLNPHRGQLGLPQDFKLPAFIRRYPNIFVEHLYRDSAGTRVPCFGLTPEAVHLHREEA
;
A
#
# COMPACT_ATOMS: atom_id res chain seq x y z
N MET A 1 -1.91 -63.59 60.69
CA MET A 1 -0.60 -64.02 60.16
C MET A 1 -0.76 -64.38 58.69
N ARG A 2 0.12 -63.85 57.85
CA ARG A 2 0.22 -63.93 56.37
C ARG A 2 -0.09 -65.31 55.76
N TRP A 3 -0.63 -65.33 54.52
CA TRP A 3 -0.13 -66.05 53.30
C TRP A 3 -0.86 -65.45 52.07
N LEU A 4 -0.17 -64.71 51.18
CA LEU A 4 0.29 -65.05 49.80
C LEU A 4 -0.85 -65.33 48.78
N LEU A 5 -1.08 -64.42 47.82
CA LEU A 5 -0.55 -64.39 46.44
C LEU A 5 -0.92 -65.59 45.58
N GLN A 6 -1.86 -65.42 44.64
CA GLN A 6 -1.60 -65.42 43.18
C GLN A 6 -2.92 -65.48 42.39
N GLY A 7 -3.03 -64.61 41.39
CA GLY A 7 -4.09 -64.63 40.38
C GLY A 7 -3.69 -63.72 39.23
N SER A 8 -3.20 -64.34 38.16
CA SER A 8 -2.58 -63.75 36.99
C SER A 8 -3.58 -63.00 36.07
N VAL A 9 -3.14 -61.83 35.61
CA VAL A 9 -3.26 -61.21 34.27
C VAL A 9 -4.53 -61.47 33.44
N SER A 10 -5.19 -60.37 33.05
CA SER A 10 -5.53 -60.13 31.64
C SER A 10 -5.61 -58.64 31.35
N PHE A 11 -4.69 -58.19 30.50
CA PHE A 11 -4.68 -56.87 29.87
C PHE A 11 -5.99 -56.67 29.09
N SER A 12 -6.69 -55.57 29.34
CA SER A 12 -7.60 -55.01 28.35
C SER A 12 -7.12 -53.62 27.99
N THR A 13 -6.65 -53.51 26.76
CA THR A 13 -6.20 -52.29 26.10
C THR A 13 -7.38 -51.32 25.98
N SER A 14 -7.46 -50.33 26.87
CA SER A 14 -8.27 -49.14 26.59
C SER A 14 -7.41 -48.17 25.78
N LEU A 15 -7.50 -48.26 24.46
CA LEU A 15 -6.93 -47.30 23.54
C LEU A 15 -7.56 -45.92 23.81
N CYS A 16 -6.87 -45.08 24.58
CA CYS A 16 -7.24 -43.68 24.79
C CYS A 16 -7.11 -42.95 23.45
N LYS A 17 -8.21 -42.87 22.70
CA LYS A 17 -8.33 -42.04 21.50
C LYS A 17 -8.22 -40.57 21.92
N CYS A 18 -7.02 -40.00 21.85
CA CYS A 18 -6.82 -38.56 21.79
C CYS A 18 -7.48 -38.05 20.52
N ARG A 19 -8.72 -37.55 20.63
CA ARG A 19 -9.40 -36.85 19.55
C ARG A 19 -8.67 -35.53 19.31
N LYS A 20 -7.79 -35.49 18.31
CA LYS A 20 -7.33 -34.24 17.70
C LYS A 20 -8.58 -33.57 17.12
N GLY A 21 -9.10 -32.56 17.81
CA GLY A 21 -10.14 -31.69 17.28
C GLY A 21 -9.59 -31.05 16.01
N PHE A 22 -10.27 -31.27 14.89
CA PHE A 22 -9.99 -30.54 13.67
C PHE A 22 -10.51 -29.12 13.89
N ASP A 23 -9.63 -28.14 14.01
CA ASP A 23 -9.97 -26.72 13.84
C ASP A 23 -10.38 -26.52 12.37
N LEU A 24 -11.63 -26.88 12.07
CA LEU A 24 -12.25 -26.55 10.80
C LEU A 24 -12.57 -25.06 10.83
N MET A 25 -11.61 -24.24 10.41
CA MET A 25 -11.86 -22.83 10.13
C MET A 25 -12.80 -22.75 8.93
N GLN A 26 -14.10 -22.72 9.19
CA GLN A 26 -15.13 -22.57 8.17
C GLN A 26 -15.05 -21.17 7.58
N LYS A 27 -14.49 -21.07 6.37
CA LYS A 27 -14.57 -19.86 5.55
C LYS A 27 -15.92 -19.85 4.84
N CYS A 28 -16.92 -19.20 5.43
CA CYS A 28 -18.17 -18.90 4.73
C CYS A 28 -17.89 -17.83 3.67
N GLY A 29 -17.93 -18.22 2.39
CA GLY A 29 -17.88 -17.29 1.26
C GLY A 29 -19.29 -16.89 0.82
N LEU A 30 -19.43 -15.68 0.28
CA LEU A 30 -20.68 -15.24 -0.35
C LEU A 30 -20.90 -16.00 -1.66
N VAL A 31 -21.77 -17.00 -1.66
CA VAL A 31 -22.16 -17.74 -2.87
C VAL A 31 -23.36 -17.04 -3.50
N ASN A 32 -23.20 -16.49 -4.70
CA ASN A 32 -24.26 -15.90 -5.53
C ASN A 32 -24.92 -14.62 -4.97
N VAL A 33 -24.12 -13.64 -4.53
CA VAL A 33 -24.61 -12.30 -4.18
C VAL A 33 -24.59 -11.38 -5.40
N LYS A 34 -25.76 -10.84 -5.76
CA LYS A 34 -25.87 -9.75 -6.74
C LYS A 34 -25.67 -8.41 -6.03
N LEU A 35 -24.46 -7.87 -6.10
CA LEU A 35 -24.17 -6.52 -5.62
C LEU A 35 -24.81 -5.50 -6.56
N LYS A 36 -25.64 -4.62 -6.01
CA LYS A 36 -26.16 -3.45 -6.73
C LYS A 36 -25.14 -2.32 -6.59
N TRP A 37 -24.70 -1.75 -7.71
CA TRP A 37 -23.92 -0.51 -7.70
C TRP A 37 -24.85 0.62 -7.25
N VAL A 38 -24.76 0.99 -5.97
CA VAL A 38 -25.47 2.13 -5.41
C VAL A 38 -24.50 3.31 -5.43
N LYS A 39 -24.95 4.43 -6.01
CA LYS A 39 -24.18 5.66 -6.07
C LYS A 39 -24.26 6.38 -4.73
N ASP A 40 -23.14 6.53 -4.05
CA ASP A 40 -23.04 7.33 -2.82
C ASP A 40 -22.60 8.75 -3.19
N ARG A 41 -23.50 9.72 -3.00
CA ARG A 41 -23.26 11.11 -3.42
C ARG A 41 -22.21 11.81 -2.56
N GLU A 42 -22.11 11.46 -1.27
CA GLU A 42 -21.16 12.11 -0.36
C GLU A 42 -19.75 11.62 -0.69
N LEU A 43 -19.59 10.30 -0.84
CA LEU A 43 -18.33 9.71 -1.26
C LEU A 43 -17.90 10.22 -2.64
N ASP A 44 -18.83 10.23 -3.61
CA ASP A 44 -18.54 10.70 -4.96
C ASP A 44 -18.11 12.18 -4.99
N ALA A 45 -18.69 13.03 -4.13
CA ALA A 45 -18.32 14.43 -4.05
C ALA A 45 -16.88 14.61 -3.54
N VAL A 46 -16.47 13.84 -2.53
CA VAL A 46 -15.10 13.85 -2.01
C VAL A 46 -14.12 13.35 -3.07
N VAL A 47 -14.44 12.23 -3.74
CA VAL A 47 -13.61 11.68 -4.82
C VAL A 47 -13.47 12.65 -6.00
N ALA A 48 -14.56 13.32 -6.39
CA ALA A 48 -14.53 14.30 -7.46
C ALA A 48 -13.70 15.54 -7.10
N ARG A 49 -13.71 15.94 -5.82
CA ARG A 49 -12.88 17.04 -5.30
C ARG A 49 -11.40 16.70 -5.37
N GLU A 50 -11.03 15.45 -5.14
CA GLU A 50 -9.64 14.98 -5.03
C GLU A 50 -9.15 14.21 -6.26
N LYS A 51 -9.59 14.63 -7.46
CA LYS A 51 -9.23 13.98 -8.74
C LYS A 51 -7.73 13.87 -9.03
N HIS A 52 -6.90 14.66 -8.35
CA HIS A 52 -5.46 14.72 -8.56
C HIS A 52 -4.65 13.96 -7.51
N LEU A 53 -5.30 13.38 -6.50
CA LEU A 53 -4.63 12.70 -5.39
C LEU A 53 -3.78 11.54 -5.90
N LYS A 54 -4.34 10.71 -6.79
CA LYS A 54 -3.60 9.60 -7.42
C LYS A 54 -2.36 10.06 -8.17
N ALA A 55 -2.43 11.19 -8.87
CA ALA A 55 -1.29 11.74 -9.59
C ALA A 55 -0.19 12.20 -8.62
N VAL A 56 -0.58 12.84 -7.51
CA VAL A 56 0.34 13.26 -6.46
C VAL A 56 0.99 12.06 -5.78
N CYS A 57 0.21 11.05 -5.36
CA CYS A 57 0.76 9.82 -4.76
C CYS A 57 1.74 9.11 -5.70
N ASN A 58 1.41 9.00 -6.99
CA ASN A 58 2.34 8.41 -7.96
C ASN A 58 3.65 9.20 -8.08
N LEU A 59 3.58 10.54 -8.10
CA LEU A 59 4.79 11.38 -8.11
C LEU A 59 5.60 11.20 -6.83
N VAL A 60 4.95 11.13 -5.67
CA VAL A 60 5.62 10.86 -4.39
C VAL A 60 6.36 9.53 -4.47
N SER A 61 5.70 8.43 -4.87
CA SER A 61 6.35 7.11 -5.00
C SER A 61 7.53 7.13 -5.97
N VAL A 62 7.42 7.82 -7.11
CA VAL A 62 8.53 7.94 -8.08
C VAL A 62 9.70 8.70 -7.47
N ILE A 63 9.45 9.82 -6.79
CA ILE A 63 10.52 10.62 -6.18
C ILE A 63 11.15 9.89 -4.98
N SER A 64 10.34 9.23 -4.15
CA SER A 64 10.79 8.41 -3.01
C SER A 64 11.66 7.22 -3.42
N SER A 65 11.48 6.71 -4.65
CA SER A 65 12.33 5.62 -5.18
C SER A 65 13.75 6.06 -5.51
N SER A 66 13.97 7.38 -5.65
CA SER A 66 15.29 7.96 -5.88
C SER A 66 16.05 8.12 -4.55
N PRO A 67 17.38 7.87 -4.51
CA PRO A 67 18.17 7.91 -3.27
C PRO A 67 18.14 9.28 -2.58
N ASP A 68 18.08 10.37 -3.35
CA ASP A 68 18.06 11.74 -2.82
C ASP A 68 16.66 12.27 -2.51
N SER A 69 15.61 11.46 -2.69
CA SER A 69 14.20 11.89 -2.61
C SER A 69 13.92 13.16 -3.43
N LYS A 70 14.63 13.29 -4.56
CA LYS A 70 14.64 14.42 -5.49
C LYS A 70 14.78 13.88 -6.90
N SER A 71 14.05 14.48 -7.83
CA SER A 71 14.13 14.11 -9.25
C SER A 71 13.97 15.33 -10.16
N PRO A 72 14.84 15.49 -11.17
CA PRO A 72 14.69 16.56 -12.14
C PRO A 72 13.49 16.30 -13.06
N ILE A 73 12.94 17.37 -13.65
CA ILE A 73 11.71 17.28 -14.45
C ILE A 73 11.79 16.28 -15.61
N PHE A 74 12.96 16.10 -16.21
CA PHE A 74 13.16 15.18 -17.32
C PHE A 74 13.07 13.70 -16.90
N HIS A 75 13.36 13.37 -15.63
CA HIS A 75 13.11 12.03 -15.08
C HIS A 75 11.63 11.80 -14.76
N LEU A 76 10.87 12.85 -14.47
CA LEU A 76 9.45 12.75 -14.15
C LEU A 76 8.54 12.69 -15.40
N ASN A 77 8.97 13.29 -16.50
CA ASN A 77 8.20 13.31 -17.75
C ASN A 77 7.81 11.93 -18.31
N PRO A 78 8.68 10.89 -18.30
CA PRO A 78 8.30 9.54 -18.72
C PRO A 78 7.15 8.94 -17.90
N HIS A 79 7.06 9.25 -16.61
CA HIS A 79 6.00 8.78 -15.72
C HIS A 79 4.67 9.50 -15.92
N ARG A 80 4.62 10.52 -16.79
CA ARG A 80 3.42 11.33 -17.03
C ARG A 80 2.22 10.52 -17.50
N GLY A 81 2.44 9.45 -18.27
CA GLY A 81 1.37 8.55 -18.72
C GLY A 81 0.61 7.90 -17.55
N GLN A 82 1.27 7.72 -16.40
CA GLN A 82 0.68 7.13 -15.20
C GLN A 82 -0.06 8.15 -14.32
N LEU A 83 0.08 9.46 -14.60
CA LEU A 83 -0.49 10.53 -13.78
C LEU A 83 -1.95 10.85 -14.14
N GLY A 84 -2.46 10.37 -15.28
CA GLY A 84 -3.82 10.67 -15.73
C GLY A 84 -4.08 12.16 -15.96
N LEU A 85 -3.02 12.96 -16.17
CA LEU A 85 -3.11 14.39 -16.45
C LEU A 85 -3.32 14.62 -17.96
N PRO A 86 -4.10 15.64 -18.35
CA PRO A 86 -4.24 16.02 -19.75
C PRO A 86 -2.88 16.30 -20.40
N GLN A 87 -2.71 15.90 -21.67
CA GLN A 87 -1.42 16.00 -22.37
C GLN A 87 -0.94 17.45 -22.58
N ASP A 88 -1.83 18.43 -22.49
CA ASP A 88 -1.48 19.85 -22.59
C ASP A 88 -1.03 20.46 -21.26
N PHE A 89 -1.24 19.75 -20.14
CA PHE A 89 -0.98 20.29 -18.80
C PHE A 89 0.49 20.18 -18.39
N LYS A 90 1.16 21.32 -18.17
CA LYS A 90 2.58 21.34 -17.80
C LYS A 90 2.82 20.70 -16.43
N LEU A 91 3.59 19.61 -16.39
CA LEU A 91 3.94 18.90 -15.16
C LEU A 91 4.62 19.79 -14.09
N PRO A 92 5.53 20.71 -14.43
CA PRO A 92 6.06 21.66 -13.44
C PRO A 92 4.99 22.54 -12.81
N ALA A 93 4.00 22.99 -13.59
CA ALA A 93 2.91 23.81 -13.08
C ALA A 93 1.97 23.00 -12.17
N PHE A 94 1.81 21.70 -12.45
CA PHE A 94 1.09 20.78 -11.55
C PHE A 94 1.76 20.69 -10.18
N ILE A 95 3.07 20.44 -10.17
CA ILE A 95 3.83 20.23 -8.93
C ILE A 95 3.82 21.50 -8.07
N ARG A 96 3.97 22.67 -8.70
CA ARG A 96 3.90 23.99 -8.03
C ARG A 96 2.55 24.29 -7.34
N ARG A 97 1.48 23.55 -7.66
CA ARG A 97 0.17 23.69 -6.99
C ARG A 97 0.17 23.11 -5.58
N TYR A 98 1.12 22.25 -5.24
CA TYR A 98 1.19 21.53 -3.97
C TYR A 98 2.51 21.80 -3.22
N PRO A 99 2.73 23.04 -2.75
CA PRO A 99 3.96 23.41 -2.05
C PRO A 99 4.14 22.71 -0.69
N ASN A 100 3.06 22.17 -0.11
CA ASN A 100 3.11 21.43 1.16
C ASN A 100 3.77 20.05 1.01
N ILE A 101 3.81 19.52 -0.21
CA ILE A 101 4.30 18.16 -0.51
C ILE A 101 5.61 18.22 -1.28
N PHE A 102 5.72 19.15 -2.23
CA PHE A 102 6.88 19.24 -3.12
C PHE A 102 7.66 20.54 -2.93
N VAL A 103 8.98 20.43 -3.01
CA VAL A 103 9.93 21.55 -2.98
C VAL A 103 10.67 21.64 -4.31
N GLU A 104 10.64 22.82 -4.92
CA GLU A 104 11.36 23.10 -6.16
C GLU A 104 12.79 23.57 -5.87
N HIS A 105 13.74 22.95 -6.57
CA HIS A 105 15.17 23.26 -6.54
C HIS A 105 15.67 23.46 -7.97
N LEU A 106 16.78 24.19 -8.12
CA LEU A 106 17.47 24.30 -9.40
C LEU A 106 18.56 23.24 -9.48
N TYR A 107 18.44 22.36 -10.47
CA TYR A 107 19.47 21.38 -10.80
C TYR A 107 20.24 21.85 -12.04
N ARG A 108 21.54 21.61 -12.08
CA ARG A 108 22.35 21.83 -13.27
C ARG A 108 22.54 20.50 -13.97
N ASP A 109 22.08 20.44 -15.21
CA ASP A 109 22.33 19.27 -16.05
C ASP A 109 23.81 19.23 -16.49
N SER A 110 24.25 18.09 -17.03
CA SER A 110 25.59 17.87 -17.58
C SER A 110 25.97 18.92 -18.64
N ALA A 111 24.98 19.50 -19.32
CA ALA A 111 25.15 20.60 -20.29
C ALA A 111 25.25 22.00 -19.65
N GLY A 112 25.20 22.11 -18.31
CA GLY A 112 25.23 23.38 -17.57
C GLY A 112 23.88 24.14 -17.54
N THR A 113 22.86 23.64 -18.25
CA THR A 113 21.52 24.23 -18.26
C THR A 113 20.84 24.05 -16.90
N ARG A 114 20.23 25.12 -16.39
CA ARG A 114 19.43 25.07 -15.16
C ARG A 114 18.07 24.46 -15.48
N VAL A 115 17.77 23.32 -14.86
CA VAL A 115 16.50 22.62 -15.01
C VAL A 115 15.78 22.52 -13.66
N PRO A 116 14.43 22.61 -13.63
CA PRO A 116 13.67 22.41 -12.41
C PRO A 116 13.84 20.98 -11.88
N CYS A 117 14.10 20.88 -10.58
CA CYS A 117 14.15 19.64 -9.84
C CYS A 117 13.17 19.68 -8.69
N PHE A 118 12.42 18.59 -8.51
CA PHE A 118 11.39 18.50 -7.50
C PHE A 118 11.80 17.47 -6.46
N GLY A 119 11.80 17.88 -5.21
CA GLY A 119 11.99 17.00 -4.06
C GLY A 119 10.72 16.93 -3.23
N LEU A 120 10.72 16.01 -2.27
CA LEU A 120 9.68 15.93 -1.25
C LEU A 120 10.05 16.79 -0.04
N THR A 121 9.03 17.36 0.60
CA THR A 121 9.18 17.96 1.93
C THR A 121 9.50 16.89 2.97
N PRO A 122 10.23 17.21 4.05
CA PRO A 122 10.51 16.26 5.14
C PRO A 122 9.24 15.61 5.70
N GLU A 123 8.16 16.38 5.80
CA GLU A 123 6.84 15.95 6.26
C GLU A 123 6.24 14.91 5.30
N ALA A 124 6.32 15.15 3.98
CA ALA A 124 5.84 14.20 2.99
C ALA A 124 6.67 12.91 2.96
N VAL A 125 8.00 13.00 3.16
CA VAL A 125 8.86 11.83 3.28
C VAL A 125 8.52 11.01 4.52
N HIS A 126 8.25 11.66 5.65
CA HIS A 126 7.84 10.99 6.88
C HIS A 126 6.53 10.24 6.70
N LEU A 127 5.49 10.93 6.22
CA LEU A 127 4.16 10.33 5.97
C LEU A 127 4.26 9.14 5.01
N HIS A 128 5.04 9.27 3.93
CA HIS A 128 5.21 8.16 2.99
C HIS A 128 5.88 6.93 3.60
N ARG A 129 6.75 7.09 4.60
CA ARG A 129 7.37 5.98 5.33
C ARG A 129 6.42 5.32 6.33
N GLU A 130 5.43 6.04 6.84
CA GLU A 130 4.40 5.48 7.73
C GLU A 130 3.36 4.66 6.96
N GLU A 131 3.13 5.01 5.69
CA GLU A 131 2.15 4.34 4.82
C GLU A 131 2.68 3.10 4.09
N ALA A 132 4.00 2.97 3.93
CA ALA A 132 4.67 1.93 3.14
C ALA A 132 4.91 0.63 3.94
#